data_AF-A0A6J4IGM9-F1
#
_entry.id   AF-A0A6J4IGM9-F1
#
_cell.length_a   1.000
_cell.length_b   1.000
_cell.length_c   1.000
_cell.angle_alpha   90.00
_cell.angle_beta   90.00
_cell.angle_gamma   90.00
#
_symmetry.space_group_name_H-M   'P 1'
#
loop_
_entity.id
_entity.type
_entity.pdbx_description
1 polymer ?
#
loop_
_entity_poly.entity_id
_entity_poly.type
_entity_poly.pdbx_seq_one_letter_code
_entity_poly.pdbx_strand_id
1 'polypeptide(L)' 'MADDETLQTIHTLVDEEHRLRSHGEKIDDDDRARLRAIEEQLDQCWDVLRRRRAGRDFGGDPGQASEKQVHDYLQ' A
#
# COMPACT_ATOMS: atom_id res chain seq x y z
N MET A 1 18.14 -3.46 -0.49
CA MET A 1 17.80 -3.75 -1.90
C MET A 1 16.33 -4.15 -2.02
N ALA A 2 15.85 -5.13 -1.24
CA ALA A 2 14.43 -5.54 -1.31
C ALA A 2 13.42 -4.47 -0.84
N ASP A 3 13.81 -3.51 0.00
CA ASP A 3 12.90 -2.43 0.45
C ASP A 3 12.64 -1.40 -0.66
N ASP A 4 13.69 -1.10 -1.45
CA ASP A 4 13.62 -0.19 -2.61
C ASP A 4 12.73 -0.79 -3.72
N GLU A 5 12.87 -2.09 -3.99
CA GLU A 5 12.06 -2.82 -4.97
C GLU A 5 10.58 -2.86 -4.56
N THR A 6 10.29 -3.00 -3.27
CA THR A 6 8.93 -2.96 -2.74
C THR A 6 8.32 -1.56 -2.89
N LEU A 7 9.10 -0.51 -2.60
CA LEU A 7 8.67 0.88 -2.80
C LEU A 7 8.42 1.21 -4.28
N GLN A 8 9.28 0.74 -5.20
CA GLN A 8 9.06 0.91 -6.63
C GLN A 8 7.79 0.22 -7.11
N THR A 9 7.50 -0.97 -6.57
CA THR A 9 6.26 -1.70 -6.87
C THR A 9 5.04 -0.93 -6.37
N ILE A 10 5.10 -0.39 -5.14
CA ILE A 10 4.06 0.49 -4.58
C ILE A 10 3.82 1.71 -5.48
N HIS A 11 4.89 2.40 -5.89
CA HIS A 11 4.77 3.58 -6.76
C HIS A 11 4.12 3.24 -8.11
N THR A 12 4.48 2.09 -8.70
CA THR A 12 3.89 1.64 -9.97
C THR A 12 2.41 1.33 -9.81
N LEU A 13 2.03 0.65 -8.72
CA LEU A 13 0.65 0.31 -8.41
C LEU A 13 -0.22 1.56 -8.19
N VAL A 14 0.29 2.57 -7.49
CA VAL A 14 -0.40 3.85 -7.27
C VAL A 14 -0.51 4.68 -8.55
N ASP A 15 0.49 4.67 -9.43
CA ASP A 15 0.42 5.37 -10.72
C ASP A 15 -0.64 4.74 -11.63
N GLU A 16 -0.73 3.40 -11.64
CA GLU A 16 -1.77 2.65 -12.35
C GLU A 16 -3.17 2.99 -11.80
N GLU A 17 -3.32 3.06 -10.47
CA GLU A 17 -4.55 3.48 -9.80
C GLU A 17 -4.97 4.90 -10.22
N HIS A 18 -4.03 5.84 -10.18
CA HIS A 18 -4.25 7.23 -10.56
C HIS A 18 -4.62 7.34 -12.04
N ARG A 19 -4.00 6.54 -12.91
CA ARG A 19 -4.37 6.47 -14.33
C ARG A 19 -5.78 5.95 -14.51
N LEU A 20 -6.14 4.84 -13.86
CA LEU A 20 -7.48 4.26 -13.92
C LEU A 20 -8.54 5.27 -13.46
N ARG A 21 -8.30 5.98 -12.34
CA ARG A 21 -9.20 7.04 -11.86
C ARG A 21 -9.25 8.27 -12.76
N SER A 22 -8.13 8.67 -13.36
CA SER A 22 -8.08 9.86 -14.22
C SER A 22 -8.69 9.61 -15.59
N HIS A 23 -8.67 8.36 -16.07
CA HIS A 23 -9.19 7.99 -17.38
C HIS A 23 -10.72 7.76 -17.37
N GLY A 24 -11.30 7.44 -16.21
CA GLY A 24 -12.72 7.12 -16.07
C GLY A 24 -13.49 8.14 -15.24
N GLU A 25 -14.24 9.04 -15.89
CA GLU A 25 -15.33 9.81 -15.23
C GLU A 25 -16.42 8.87 -14.65
N LYS A 26 -16.44 7.61 -15.12
CA LYS A 26 -17.25 6.51 -14.58
C LYS A 26 -16.34 5.31 -14.31
N ILE A 27 -15.96 5.14 -13.05
CA ILE A 27 -15.35 3.91 -12.55
C ILE A 27 -16.42 2.81 -12.63
N ASP A 28 -16.18 1.78 -13.44
CA ASP A 28 -17.06 0.62 -13.53
C ASP A 28 -16.82 -0.36 -12.37
N ASP A 29 -17.67 -1.37 -12.21
CA ASP A 29 -17.53 -2.36 -11.14
C ASP A 29 -16.23 -3.20 -11.34
N ASP A 30 -15.83 -3.44 -12.59
CA ASP A 30 -14.54 -4.09 -12.93
C ASP A 30 -13.34 -3.22 -12.51
N ASP A 31 -13.43 -1.90 -12.71
CA ASP A 31 -12.39 -0.97 -12.27
C ASP A 31 -12.32 -0.91 -10.74
N ARG A 32 -13.46 -0.94 -10.04
CA ARG A 32 -13.50 -1.07 -8.58
C ARG A 32 -12.85 -2.36 -8.09
N ALA A 33 -13.09 -3.48 -8.77
CA ALA A 33 -12.45 -4.75 -8.43
C ALA A 33 -10.93 -4.70 -8.63
N ARG A 34 -10.46 -4.08 -9.71
CA ARG A 34 -9.03 -3.85 -9.95
C ARG A 34 -8.40 -2.92 -8.92
N LEU A 35 -9.08 -1.83 -8.58
CA LEU A 35 -8.64 -0.90 -7.54
C LEU A 35 -8.47 -1.62 -6.21
N ARG A 36 -9.45 -2.45 -5.79
CA ARG A 36 -9.30 -3.27 -4.58
C ARG A 36 -8.11 -4.22 -4.65
N ALA A 37 -7.91 -4.90 -5.77
CA ALA A 37 -6.77 -5.80 -5.93
C ALA A 37 -5.43 -5.05 -5.87
N ILE A 38 -5.38 -3.81 -6.34
CA ILE A 38 -4.23 -2.92 -6.22
C ILE A 38 -4.02 -2.53 -4.75
N GLU A 39 -5.08 -2.12 -4.05
CA GLU A 39 -5.05 -1.78 -2.62
C GLU A 39 -4.58 -2.96 -1.75
N GLU A 40 -5.06 -4.18 -2.01
CA GLU A 40 -4.64 -5.39 -1.30
C GLU A 40 -3.14 -5.71 -1.50
N GLN A 41 -2.64 -5.51 -2.72
CA GLN A 41 -1.21 -5.67 -3.02
C GLN A 41 -0.36 -4.59 -2.36
N LEU A 42 -0.85 -3.35 -2.31
CA LEU A 42 -0.22 -2.25 -1.59
C LEU A 42 -0.14 -2.57 -0.09
N ASP A 43 -1.24 -3.04 0.51
CA ASP A 43 -1.29 -3.39 1.93
C ASP A 43 -0.28 -4.50 2.26
N GLN A 44 -0.19 -5.54 1.43
CA GLN A 44 0.81 -6.59 1.60
C GLN A 44 2.25 -6.06 1.50
N CYS A 45 2.52 -5.17 0.54
CA CYS A 45 3.83 -4.53 0.40
C CYS A 45 4.18 -3.67 1.62
N TRP A 46 3.20 -2.91 2.12
CA TRP A 46 3.33 -2.10 3.34
C TRP A 46 3.55 -2.96 4.59
N ASP A 47 2.91 -4.13 4.71
CA ASP A 47 3.08 -5.02 5.85
C ASP A 47 4.48 -5.67 5.88
N VAL A 48 5.03 -6.06 4.73
CA VAL A 48 6.40 -6.58 4.64
C VAL A 48 7.40 -5.50 5.02
N LEU A 49 7.22 -4.26 4.53
CA LEU A 49 8.05 -3.12 4.91
C LEU A 49 7.93 -2.80 6.40
N ARG A 50 6.72 -2.81 6.95
CA ARG A 50 6.45 -2.55 8.37
C ARG A 50 7.10 -3.60 9.26
N ARG A 51 6.99 -4.89 8.91
CA ARG A 51 7.63 -6.00 9.63
C ARG A 51 9.15 -5.87 9.63
N ARG A 52 9.73 -5.43 8.51
CA ARG A 52 11.18 -5.18 8.41
C ARG A 52 11.63 -3.96 9.20
N ARG A 53 10.82 -2.89 9.20
CA ARG A 53 11.10 -1.68 9.96
C ARG A 53 11.02 -1.95 11.46
N ALA A 54 10.00 -2.68 11.91
CA ALA A 54 9.92 -3.18 13.28
C ALA A 54 11.13 -4.07 13.61
N GLY A 55 11.51 -5.01 12.74
CA GLY A 55 12.68 -5.86 12.95
C GLY A 55 14.04 -5.12 13.01
N ARG A 56 14.15 -3.92 12.43
CA ARG A 56 15.35 -3.07 12.52
C ARG A 56 15.36 -2.15 13.74
N ASP A 57 14.19 -1.72 14.19
CA ASP A 57 14.04 -0.87 15.39
C ASP A 57 14.14 -1.70 16.68
N PHE A 58 13.89 -3.02 16.60
CA PHE A 58 14.00 -4.03 17.68
C PHE A 58 15.44 -4.35 18.15
N GLY A 59 16.34 -3.38 18.12
CA GLY A 59 17.33 -3.21 19.19
C GLY A 59 16.72 -2.55 20.45
N GLY A 60 15.49 -2.02 20.36
CA GLY A 60 14.73 -1.48 21.48
C GLY A 60 13.22 -1.59 21.23
N ASP A 61 12.56 -2.41 22.04
CA ASP A 61 11.12 -2.43 22.34
C ASP A 61 10.10 -2.98 21.31
N PRO A 62 9.55 -4.19 21.55
CA PRO A 62 8.54 -4.85 20.72
C PRO A 62 7.09 -4.36 20.72
N GLY A 63 6.81 -3.14 21.15
CA GLY A 63 5.53 -2.90 21.82
C GLY A 63 4.42 -2.21 21.04
N GLN A 64 4.71 -1.22 20.19
CA GLN A 64 3.68 -0.25 19.80
C GLN A 64 3.90 0.40 18.43
N ALA A 65 3.63 -0.31 17.34
CA ALA A 65 3.25 0.33 16.09
C ALA A 65 1.80 -0.02 15.81
N SER A 66 0.95 0.64 16.61
CA SER A 66 -0.51 0.56 16.57
C SER A 66 -1.03 0.63 15.14
N GLU A 67 -1.90 -0.32 14.82
CA GLU A 67 -2.64 -0.57 13.58
C GLU A 67 -3.60 0.58 13.21
N LYS A 68 -3.12 1.83 13.27
CA LYS A 68 -3.91 2.99 12.88
C LYS A 68 -3.74 3.23 11.38
N GLN A 69 -4.73 2.71 10.66
CA GLN A 69 -5.47 3.48 9.66
C GLN A 69 -4.62 3.99 8.49
N VAL A 70 -4.32 3.10 7.54
CA VAL A 70 -4.10 3.52 6.14
C VAL A 70 -5.41 3.55 5.33
N HIS A 71 -6.53 3.09 5.90
CA HIS A 71 -7.86 3.23 5.29
C HIS A 71 -8.44 4.66 5.33
N ASP A 72 -7.78 5.62 5.98
CA ASP A 72 -8.33 6.99 6.16
C ASP A 72 -7.91 7.98 5.06
N TYR A 73 -7.12 7.59 4.05
CA TYR A 73 -6.67 8.54 3.01
C TYR A 73 -7.70 8.89 1.92
N LEU A 74 -8.98 8.54 2.11
CA LEU A 74 -10.07 8.81 1.17
C LEU A 74 -11.31 9.41 1.84
N GLN A 75 -11.14 10.53 2.55
CA GLN A 75 -12.22 11.49 2.80
C GLN A 75 -11.89 12.88 2.25
#